data_AF-A7RPU3-F1
#
_entry.id   AF-A7RPU3-F1
#
_cell.length_a   1.000
_cell.length_b   1.000
_cell.length_c   1.000
_cell.angle_alpha   90.00
_cell.angle_beta   90.00
_cell.angle_gamma   90.00
#
_symmetry.space_group_name_H-M   'P 1'
#
loop_
_entity.id
_entity.type
_entity.pdbx_description
1 polymer ?
#
loop_
_entity_poly.entity_id
_entity_poly.type
_entity_poly.pdbx_seq_one_letter_code
_entity_poly.pdbx_strand_id
1 'polypeptide(L)'
;MAHQIVNAFLLILWIANSDAANVSICPQSFPNLTINWLPFMPHIEQNASGGVDGDLHNYFTKAQFQCNCPQTNLLFNKLNVSSSSAMEIEIRRTPYNTPPELFFPVVANRKEDKHFQRKFLELYISPGPAIVKFKFGSWDEKLGPLQLFQNSAPYLIICVLLAIVAGFVVWAMEVRSNSEQFSRPFPHGVLIGIWWAFVTMTTVGYGDKAPSTVIGRMFGIVWMIIGTVIMSLFSGQMTADLASNVLSRDVSIAGRDVGVQIGMATFYTKETNLGGNYKELETKEIEKEFTKPSGKIKYFLGHDYKKAQTYTNRYVDKSQLVRNIEHQFSIGAVVSGNFGIAQDFILCLHREITDMIAIEEAKVTGVEDPTNSDGTGLQALGFEQPVFYGIISGLFVVFCIMGIVWECRRRSELRKGGSITTKGDI
;
A
#
# COMPACT_ATOMS: atom_id res chain seq x y z
N MET A 1 -21.20 -36.60 -48.41
CA MET A 1 -22.51 -36.52 -47.74
C MET A 1 -22.76 -37.70 -46.80
N ALA A 2 -22.57 -38.95 -47.22
CA ALA A 2 -22.73 -40.14 -46.36
C ALA A 2 -21.84 -40.15 -45.09
N HIS A 3 -20.59 -39.67 -45.18
CA HIS A 3 -19.65 -39.66 -44.05
C HIS A 3 -20.03 -38.71 -42.91
N GLN A 4 -20.75 -37.62 -43.20
CA GLN A 4 -21.24 -36.69 -42.17
C GLN A 4 -22.50 -37.21 -41.48
N ILE A 5 -23.33 -37.97 -42.20
CA ILE A 5 -24.52 -38.61 -41.63
C ILE A 5 -24.12 -39.72 -40.65
N VAL A 6 -23.10 -40.52 -40.97
CA VAL A 6 -22.59 -41.57 -40.07
C VAL A 6 -21.98 -40.97 -38.80
N ASN A 7 -21.21 -39.89 -38.91
CA ASN A 7 -20.64 -39.22 -37.72
C ASN A 7 -21.72 -38.55 -36.86
N ALA A 8 -22.75 -37.96 -37.46
CA ALA A 8 -23.90 -37.43 -36.72
C ALA A 8 -24.68 -38.55 -36.02
N PHE A 9 -24.87 -39.70 -36.69
CA PHE A 9 -25.56 -40.85 -36.10
C PHE A 9 -24.76 -41.50 -34.96
N LEU A 10 -23.42 -41.55 -35.07
CA LEU A 10 -22.53 -42.00 -34.01
C LEU A 10 -22.48 -41.02 -32.83
N LEU A 11 -22.58 -39.70 -33.08
CA LEU A 11 -22.70 -38.69 -32.03
C LEU A 11 -24.05 -38.78 -31.31
N ILE A 12 -25.14 -39.01 -32.05
CA ILE A 12 -26.48 -39.22 -31.49
C ILE A 12 -26.56 -40.54 -30.73
N LEU A 13 -25.92 -41.61 -31.22
CA LEU A 13 -25.79 -42.87 -30.48
C LEU A 13 -24.90 -42.74 -29.25
N TRP A 14 -23.87 -41.89 -29.27
CA TRP A 14 -23.04 -41.61 -28.09
C TRP A 14 -23.78 -40.79 -27.05
N ILE A 15 -24.54 -39.76 -27.46
CA ILE A 15 -25.42 -38.97 -26.56
C ILE A 15 -26.56 -39.85 -26.02
N ALA A 16 -27.17 -40.69 -26.85
CA ALA A 16 -28.22 -41.61 -26.41
C ALA A 16 -27.70 -42.75 -25.52
N ASN A 17 -26.40 -43.05 -25.58
CA ASN A 17 -25.77 -44.09 -24.75
C ASN A 17 -25.05 -43.50 -23.51
N SER A 18 -24.92 -42.18 -23.38
CA SER A 18 -24.49 -41.52 -22.14
C SER A 18 -25.59 -41.41 -21.09
N ASP A 19 -26.86 -41.61 -21.48
CA ASP A 19 -28.00 -41.69 -20.55
C ASP A 19 -28.19 -43.09 -19.94
N ALA A 20 -27.24 -44.01 -20.15
CA ALA A 20 -27.30 -45.39 -19.67
C ALA A 20 -26.17 -45.73 -18.68
N ALA A 21 -26.14 -45.02 -17.56
CA ALA A 21 -25.60 -45.54 -16.31
C ALA A 21 -26.36 -44.91 -15.14
N ASN A 22 -27.54 -45.45 -14.82
CA ASN A 22 -28.22 -45.28 -13.54
C ASN A 22 -27.39 -45.97 -12.42
N VAL A 23 -26.13 -45.55 -12.23
CA VAL A 23 -25.45 -45.72 -10.94
C VAL A 23 -26.12 -44.70 -10.05
N SER A 24 -26.82 -45.15 -9.00
CA SER A 24 -27.44 -44.23 -8.06
C SER A 24 -26.34 -43.39 -7.42
N ILE A 25 -26.19 -42.14 -7.88
CA ILE A 25 -25.24 -41.16 -7.35
C ILE A 25 -25.51 -40.92 -5.85
N CYS A 26 -26.75 -41.12 -5.42
CA CYS A 26 -27.18 -40.85 -4.06
C CYS A 26 -26.65 -41.87 -3.06
N PRO A 27 -26.18 -41.40 -1.88
CA PRO A 27 -25.69 -42.29 -0.84
C PRO A 27 -26.86 -43.10 -0.26
N GLN A 28 -26.88 -44.40 -0.51
CA GLN A 28 -27.89 -45.31 0.05
C GLN A 28 -27.57 -45.74 1.49
N SER A 29 -26.30 -45.63 1.89
CA SER A 29 -25.77 -46.13 3.17
C SER A 29 -25.83 -45.13 4.32
N PHE A 30 -26.03 -43.84 4.04
CA PHE A 30 -26.21 -42.82 5.07
C PHE A 30 -27.22 -41.76 4.62
N PRO A 31 -28.27 -41.49 5.41
CA PRO A 31 -29.29 -40.52 5.05
C PRO A 31 -28.86 -39.07 5.35
N ASN A 32 -27.81 -38.83 6.13
CA ASN A 32 -27.45 -37.50 6.61
C ASN A 32 -26.00 -37.15 6.26
N LEU A 33 -25.78 -36.06 5.51
CA LEU A 33 -24.46 -35.50 5.25
C LEU A 33 -24.23 -34.29 6.17
N THR A 34 -23.26 -34.40 7.09
CA THR A 34 -22.92 -33.32 8.00
C THR A 34 -21.96 -32.33 7.35
N ILE A 35 -22.33 -31.06 7.34
CA ILE A 35 -21.54 -29.93 6.87
C ILE A 35 -21.16 -29.09 8.10
N ASN A 36 -19.93 -29.28 8.54
CA ASN A 36 -19.32 -28.51 9.61
C ASN A 36 -18.80 -27.18 9.05
N TRP A 37 -19.34 -26.05 9.53
CA TRP A 37 -19.09 -24.73 8.97
C TRP A 37 -18.61 -23.70 9.99
N LEU A 38 -17.89 -22.68 9.49
CA LEU A 38 -17.56 -21.45 10.21
C LEU A 38 -18.06 -20.21 9.45
N PRO A 39 -18.38 -19.10 10.14
CA PRO A 39 -18.82 -17.87 9.49
C PRO A 39 -17.77 -17.36 8.48
N PHE A 40 -18.15 -17.26 7.20
CA PHE A 40 -17.27 -16.88 6.11
C PHE A 40 -18.00 -16.02 5.08
N MET A 41 -17.95 -14.70 5.26
CA MET A 41 -18.69 -13.75 4.43
C MET A 41 -18.09 -13.60 3.02
N PRO A 42 -18.90 -13.46 1.95
CA PRO A 42 -20.37 -13.43 1.94
C PRO A 42 -21.06 -14.82 1.89
N HIS A 43 -20.28 -15.89 1.79
CA HIS A 43 -20.81 -17.19 1.42
C HIS A 43 -21.56 -17.92 2.56
N ILE A 44 -21.18 -17.69 3.82
CA ILE A 44 -21.87 -18.26 4.99
C ILE A 44 -22.02 -17.24 6.11
N GLU A 45 -23.26 -17.07 6.55
CA GLU A 45 -23.63 -16.22 7.68
C GLU A 45 -24.48 -16.98 8.71
N GLN A 46 -24.52 -16.44 9.93
CA GLN A 46 -25.35 -16.99 11.00
C GLN A 46 -26.64 -16.18 11.13
N ASN A 47 -27.77 -16.86 10.96
CA ASN A 47 -29.11 -16.32 11.16
C ASN A 47 -29.37 -15.90 12.61
N ALA A 48 -30.34 -15.01 12.83
CA ALA A 48 -30.75 -14.56 14.17
C ALA A 48 -31.25 -15.71 15.07
N SER A 49 -31.79 -16.78 14.46
CA SER A 49 -32.22 -18.02 15.11
C SER A 49 -31.08 -19.03 15.36
N GLY A 50 -29.85 -18.70 14.98
CA GLY A 50 -28.68 -19.57 15.13
C GLY A 50 -28.44 -20.56 13.97
N GLY A 51 -29.33 -20.60 12.98
CA GLY A 51 -29.17 -21.41 11.76
C GLY A 51 -28.15 -20.84 10.77
N VAL A 52 -28.00 -21.52 9.63
CA VAL A 52 -27.12 -21.09 8.53
C VAL A 52 -27.90 -20.24 7.55
N ASP A 53 -27.27 -19.17 7.09
CA ASP A 53 -27.71 -18.34 5.97
C ASP A 53 -26.54 -18.09 5.00
N GLY A 54 -26.84 -17.45 3.88
CA GLY A 54 -25.86 -17.04 2.88
C GLY A 54 -25.85 -17.90 1.61
N ASP A 55 -25.03 -17.49 0.65
CA ASP A 55 -25.07 -18.04 -0.70
C ASP A 55 -24.69 -19.52 -0.76
N LEU A 56 -23.75 -19.96 0.08
CA LEU A 56 -23.29 -21.35 0.09
C LEU A 56 -24.37 -22.32 0.58
N HIS A 57 -25.18 -21.93 1.58
CA HIS A 57 -26.31 -22.75 2.01
C HIS A 57 -27.32 -22.95 0.87
N ASN A 58 -27.59 -21.88 0.13
CA ASN A 58 -28.43 -21.92 -1.06
C ASN A 58 -27.81 -22.78 -2.17
N TYR A 59 -26.49 -22.71 -2.38
CA TYR A 59 -25.79 -23.53 -3.36
C TYR A 59 -25.84 -25.02 -3.01
N PHE A 60 -25.60 -25.40 -1.75
CA PHE A 60 -25.71 -26.79 -1.33
C PHE A 60 -27.13 -27.35 -1.52
N THR A 61 -28.15 -26.58 -1.18
CA THR A 61 -29.56 -27.00 -1.33
C THR A 61 -29.97 -27.14 -2.80
N LYS A 62 -29.52 -26.22 -3.66
CA LYS A 62 -29.75 -26.30 -5.12
C LYS A 62 -28.97 -27.44 -5.77
N ALA A 63 -27.71 -27.62 -5.39
CA ALA A 63 -26.85 -28.69 -5.88
C ALA A 63 -27.43 -30.06 -5.51
N GLN A 64 -27.97 -30.22 -4.30
CA GLN A 64 -28.66 -31.44 -3.89
C GLN A 64 -29.82 -31.78 -4.84
N PHE A 65 -30.61 -30.78 -5.23
CA PHE A 65 -31.72 -30.95 -6.16
C PHE A 65 -31.22 -31.32 -7.57
N GLN A 66 -30.16 -30.67 -8.07
CA GLN A 66 -29.56 -30.95 -9.37
C GLN A 66 -28.91 -32.34 -9.43
N CYS A 67 -28.31 -32.80 -8.33
CA CYS A 67 -27.76 -34.15 -8.21
C CYS A 67 -28.84 -35.24 -8.01
N ASN A 68 -30.12 -34.87 -7.99
CA ASN A 68 -31.27 -35.76 -7.89
C ASN A 68 -31.30 -36.64 -6.61
N CYS A 69 -30.85 -36.10 -5.47
CA CYS A 69 -30.78 -36.82 -4.19
C CYS A 69 -31.61 -36.13 -3.08
N PRO A 70 -32.96 -36.09 -3.19
CA PRO A 70 -33.81 -35.41 -2.21
C PRO A 70 -33.88 -36.14 -0.86
N GLN A 71 -33.50 -37.42 -0.79
CA GLN A 71 -33.57 -38.23 0.43
C GLN A 71 -32.40 -37.97 1.40
N THR A 72 -31.33 -37.35 0.94
CA THR A 72 -30.15 -37.06 1.77
C THR A 72 -30.34 -35.75 2.53
N ASN A 73 -30.41 -35.79 3.85
CA ASN A 73 -30.51 -34.57 4.65
C ASN A 73 -29.14 -33.89 4.78
N LEU A 74 -29.06 -32.63 4.38
CA LEU A 74 -27.88 -31.79 4.62
C LEU A 74 -27.98 -31.19 6.03
N LEU A 75 -27.13 -31.66 6.94
CA LEU A 75 -27.09 -31.18 8.32
C LEU A 75 -25.96 -30.16 8.49
N PHE A 76 -26.31 -28.90 8.68
CA PHE A 76 -25.32 -27.85 8.87
C PHE A 76 -25.02 -27.65 10.36
N ASN A 77 -23.79 -27.95 10.77
CA ASN A 77 -23.32 -27.84 12.15
C ASN A 77 -22.29 -26.71 12.29
N LYS A 78 -22.56 -25.74 13.16
CA LYS A 78 -21.61 -24.65 13.41
C LYS A 78 -20.46 -25.18 14.25
N LEU A 79 -19.24 -25.10 13.74
CA LEU A 79 -18.06 -25.47 14.49
C LEU A 79 -17.79 -24.45 15.60
N ASN A 80 -17.59 -24.94 16.83
CA ASN A 80 -17.20 -24.11 17.96
C ASN A 80 -15.68 -24.11 18.12
N VAL A 81 -14.99 -23.55 17.13
CA VAL A 81 -13.53 -23.41 17.14
C VAL A 81 -13.13 -21.95 17.00
N SER A 82 -12.14 -21.55 17.80
CA SER A 82 -11.63 -20.18 17.82
C SER A 82 -10.40 -19.98 16.94
N SER A 83 -9.88 -21.05 16.33
CA SER A 83 -8.73 -20.94 15.44
C SER A 83 -8.68 -21.94 14.29
N SER A 84 -7.95 -21.58 13.23
CA SER A 84 -7.63 -22.46 12.10
C SER A 84 -6.92 -23.74 12.53
N SER A 85 -5.99 -23.65 13.48
CA SER A 85 -5.31 -24.83 14.05
C SER A 85 -6.27 -25.77 14.78
N ALA A 86 -7.25 -25.23 15.51
CA ALA A 86 -8.26 -26.03 16.18
C ALA A 86 -9.18 -26.74 15.16
N MET A 87 -9.47 -26.08 14.03
CA MET A 87 -10.22 -26.70 12.94
C MET A 87 -9.45 -27.85 12.28
N GLU A 88 -8.14 -27.69 12.05
CA GLU A 88 -7.28 -28.77 11.55
C GLU A 88 -7.30 -30.00 12.47
N ILE A 89 -7.23 -29.78 13.79
CA ILE A 89 -7.30 -30.86 14.77
C ILE A 89 -8.62 -31.61 14.63
N GLU A 90 -9.74 -30.89 14.50
CA GLU A 90 -11.06 -31.52 14.39
C GLU A 90 -11.20 -32.33 13.10
N ILE A 91 -10.73 -31.80 11.95
CA ILE A 91 -10.70 -32.52 10.67
C ILE A 91 -9.92 -33.83 10.78
N ARG A 92 -8.76 -33.79 11.45
CA ARG A 92 -7.87 -34.95 11.60
C ARG A 92 -8.42 -35.96 12.61
N ARG A 93 -9.19 -35.52 13.62
CA ARG A 93 -9.75 -36.35 14.68
C ARG A 93 -10.81 -37.33 14.18
N THR A 94 -11.60 -36.94 13.18
CA THR A 94 -12.67 -37.78 12.62
C THR A 94 -12.10 -39.04 11.96
N PRO A 95 -12.40 -40.26 12.44
CA PRO A 95 -11.82 -41.50 11.90
C PRO A 95 -12.17 -41.73 10.42
N TYR A 96 -11.34 -42.45 9.67
CA TYR A 96 -11.65 -42.78 8.26
C TYR A 96 -12.84 -43.73 8.09
N ASN A 97 -13.29 -44.41 9.15
CA ASN A 97 -14.39 -45.38 9.10
C ASN A 97 -15.77 -44.79 9.44
N THR A 98 -15.86 -43.47 9.67
CA THR A 98 -17.15 -42.79 9.88
C THR A 98 -17.76 -42.36 8.55
N PRO A 99 -19.07 -42.12 8.50
CA PRO A 99 -19.69 -41.45 7.35
C PRO A 99 -18.97 -40.13 7.03
N PRO A 100 -19.00 -39.71 5.75
CA PRO A 100 -18.26 -38.54 5.32
C PRO A 100 -18.85 -37.25 5.91
N GLU A 101 -17.96 -36.35 6.33
CA GLU A 101 -18.31 -35.04 6.85
C GLU A 101 -17.54 -33.97 6.07
N LEU A 102 -18.19 -32.86 5.76
CA LEU A 102 -17.59 -31.72 5.06
C LEU A 102 -17.19 -30.63 6.05
N PHE A 103 -15.97 -30.12 5.92
CA PHE A 103 -15.45 -29.01 6.74
C PHE A 103 -15.16 -27.80 5.85
N PHE A 104 -15.76 -26.65 6.13
CA PHE A 104 -15.61 -25.42 5.36
C PHE A 104 -15.62 -24.16 6.27
N PRO A 105 -14.89 -23.08 5.95
CA PRO A 105 -13.96 -22.91 4.84
C PRO A 105 -12.58 -23.48 5.17
N VAL A 106 -11.97 -24.18 4.23
CA VAL A 106 -10.56 -24.59 4.29
C VAL A 106 -9.82 -23.90 3.16
N VAL A 107 -8.66 -23.32 3.48
CA VAL A 107 -7.79 -22.68 2.52
C VAL A 107 -6.66 -23.62 2.16
N ALA A 108 -6.40 -23.75 0.87
CA ALA A 108 -5.32 -24.58 0.35
C ALA A 108 -4.62 -23.87 -0.81
N ASN A 109 -3.44 -24.38 -1.17
CA ASN A 109 -2.74 -23.89 -2.35
C ASN A 109 -3.50 -24.34 -3.61
N ARG A 110 -3.32 -23.59 -4.70
CA ARG A 110 -4.03 -23.87 -5.95
C ARG A 110 -3.67 -25.26 -6.48
N LYS A 111 -4.67 -25.99 -6.97
CA LYS A 111 -4.53 -27.38 -7.50
C LYS A 111 -4.12 -28.43 -6.46
N GLU A 112 -4.24 -28.12 -5.17
CA GLU A 112 -4.04 -29.10 -4.11
C GLU A 112 -5.24 -30.06 -4.07
N ASP A 113 -5.04 -31.34 -4.36
CA ASP A 113 -6.11 -32.35 -4.42
C ASP A 113 -6.42 -32.97 -3.04
N LYS A 114 -5.44 -32.88 -2.13
CA LYS A 114 -5.51 -33.35 -0.75
C LYS A 114 -4.96 -32.30 0.19
N HIS A 115 -5.74 -31.92 1.18
CA HIS A 115 -5.32 -31.04 2.26
C HIS A 115 -5.51 -31.76 3.60
N PHE A 116 -4.58 -31.60 4.54
CA PHE A 116 -4.55 -32.37 5.80
C PHE A 116 -4.64 -33.90 5.62
N GLN A 117 -4.09 -34.45 4.53
CA GLN A 117 -4.19 -35.89 4.17
C GLN A 117 -5.62 -36.37 3.90
N ARG A 118 -6.54 -35.44 3.63
CA ARG A 118 -7.95 -35.68 3.32
C ARG A 118 -8.27 -35.12 1.93
N LYS A 119 -9.37 -35.56 1.33
CA LYS A 119 -9.78 -35.05 0.02
C LYS A 119 -10.17 -33.59 0.15
N PHE A 120 -9.54 -32.72 -0.64
CA PHE A 120 -9.91 -31.31 -0.73
C PHE A 120 -10.79 -31.09 -1.98
N LEU A 121 -11.83 -30.28 -1.79
CA LEU A 121 -12.77 -29.84 -2.83
C LEU A 121 -12.59 -28.33 -2.97
N GLU A 122 -11.94 -27.91 -4.04
CA GLU A 122 -11.75 -26.50 -4.39
C GLU A 122 -13.10 -25.89 -4.80
N LEU A 123 -13.66 -24.93 -4.05
CA LEU A 123 -14.98 -24.35 -4.38
C LEU A 123 -14.85 -22.97 -5.03
N TYR A 124 -13.86 -22.21 -4.61
CA TYR A 124 -13.65 -20.81 -4.99
C TYR A 124 -12.15 -20.54 -5.13
N ILE A 125 -11.74 -19.84 -6.19
CA ILE A 125 -10.34 -19.44 -6.39
C ILE A 125 -10.22 -17.97 -6.01
N SER A 126 -9.50 -17.69 -4.92
CA SER A 126 -9.19 -16.31 -4.58
C SER A 126 -8.14 -15.75 -5.53
N PRO A 127 -8.34 -14.54 -6.09
CA PRO A 127 -7.34 -13.88 -6.90
C PRO A 127 -6.16 -13.36 -6.06
N GLY A 128 -6.33 -13.27 -4.74
CA GLY A 128 -5.27 -12.98 -3.78
C GLY A 128 -5.73 -12.09 -2.63
N PRO A 129 -5.00 -12.09 -1.49
CA PRO A 129 -5.40 -11.32 -0.33
C PRO A 129 -5.04 -9.84 -0.47
N ALA A 130 -5.74 -8.99 0.27
CA ALA A 130 -5.45 -7.55 0.31
C ALA A 130 -5.44 -7.00 1.73
N ILE A 131 -4.50 -6.09 1.97
CA ILE A 131 -4.35 -5.39 3.24
C ILE A 131 -5.22 -4.14 3.21
N VAL A 132 -6.19 -4.10 4.11
CA VAL A 132 -7.05 -2.94 4.36
C VAL A 132 -6.65 -2.32 5.69
N LYS A 133 -6.39 -1.01 5.69
CA LYS A 133 -6.14 -0.23 6.91
C LYS A 133 -7.40 0.52 7.31
N PHE A 134 -7.77 0.44 8.58
CA PHE A 134 -8.90 1.21 9.11
C PHE A 134 -8.47 2.58 9.60
N LYS A 135 -9.36 3.54 9.38
CA LYS A 135 -9.22 4.95 9.75
C LYS A 135 -9.75 5.11 11.17
N PHE A 136 -8.86 5.20 12.15
CA PHE A 136 -9.20 5.51 13.54
C PHE A 136 -8.81 6.95 13.86
N GLY A 137 -9.79 7.79 14.20
CA GLY A 137 -9.60 9.22 14.47
C GLY A 137 -9.37 10.06 13.21
N SER A 138 -9.09 11.36 13.39
CA SER A 138 -8.55 12.19 12.31
C SER A 138 -7.20 11.61 11.91
N TRP A 139 -7.01 11.32 10.63
CA TRP A 139 -5.67 11.04 10.13
C TRP A 139 -4.71 12.14 10.59
N ASP A 140 -3.44 11.76 10.75
CA ASP A 140 -2.35 12.68 10.40
C ASP A 140 -2.81 13.36 9.12
N GLU A 141 -3.22 14.63 9.23
CA GLU A 141 -3.84 15.37 8.14
C GLU A 141 -3.00 15.10 6.92
N LYS A 142 -3.63 14.78 5.77
CA LYS A 142 -2.97 14.92 4.47
C LYS A 142 -2.14 16.17 4.59
N LEU A 143 -0.82 16.03 4.59
CA LEU A 143 0.07 17.06 5.10
C LEU A 143 -0.37 18.35 4.44
N GLY A 144 -0.99 19.25 5.22
CA GLY A 144 -1.65 20.42 4.62
C GLY A 144 -0.62 21.15 3.76
N PRO A 145 -1.00 21.94 2.75
CA PRO A 145 0.00 22.67 1.94
C PRO A 145 1.02 23.39 2.83
N LEU A 146 0.58 23.94 3.98
CA LEU A 146 1.44 24.55 4.99
C LEU A 146 2.47 23.59 5.62
N GLN A 147 2.09 22.36 5.90
CA GLN A 147 2.93 21.38 6.57
C GLN A 147 3.89 20.68 5.59
N LEU A 148 3.53 20.59 4.30
CA LEU A 148 4.45 20.30 3.19
C LEU A 148 5.56 21.34 3.09
N PHE A 149 5.20 22.63 3.17
CA PHE A 149 6.18 23.70 3.21
C PHE A 149 7.08 23.61 4.46
N GLN A 150 6.55 23.18 5.61
CA GLN A 150 7.36 23.03 6.82
C GLN A 150 8.40 21.92 6.71
N ASN A 151 8.07 20.80 6.06
CA ASN A 151 9.02 19.69 5.87
C ASN A 151 10.13 20.04 4.87
N SER A 152 9.84 20.84 3.85
CA SER A 152 10.84 21.25 2.84
C SER A 152 11.53 22.59 3.13
N ALA A 153 11.02 23.37 4.08
CA ALA A 153 11.62 24.60 4.60
C ALA A 153 13.14 24.50 4.85
N PRO A 154 13.69 23.44 5.47
CA PRO A 154 15.13 23.31 5.67
C PRO A 154 15.97 23.48 4.40
N TYR A 155 15.51 22.98 3.25
CA TYR A 155 16.23 23.08 1.98
C TYR A 155 16.17 24.50 1.41
N LEU A 156 15.00 25.15 1.52
CA LEU A 156 14.83 26.56 1.15
C LEU A 156 15.73 27.47 2.00
N ILE A 157 15.83 27.21 3.31
CA ILE A 157 16.70 27.95 4.22
C ILE A 157 18.17 27.82 3.80
N ILE A 158 18.61 26.62 3.39
CA ILE A 158 19.98 26.42 2.87
C ILE A 158 20.21 27.24 1.60
N CYS A 159 19.28 27.23 0.65
CA CYS A 159 19.38 28.03 -0.58
C CYS A 159 19.56 29.52 -0.26
N VAL A 160 18.74 30.04 0.66
CA VAL A 160 18.77 31.45 1.09
C VAL A 160 20.10 31.77 1.77
N LEU A 161 20.55 30.95 2.71
CA LEU A 161 21.80 31.19 3.43
C LEU A 161 23.03 31.17 2.51
N LEU A 162 23.07 30.23 1.56
CA LEU A 162 24.16 30.15 0.60
C LEU A 162 24.16 31.34 -0.37
N ALA A 163 22.99 31.79 -0.83
CA ALA A 163 22.88 33.01 -1.63
C ALA A 163 23.37 34.24 -0.86
N ILE A 164 23.10 34.29 0.45
CA ILE A 164 23.60 35.37 1.30
C ILE A 164 25.14 35.36 1.40
N VAL A 165 25.71 34.18 1.65
CA VAL A 165 27.17 34.00 1.71
C VAL A 165 27.81 34.37 0.37
N ALA A 166 27.28 33.87 -0.75
CA ALA A 166 27.78 34.17 -2.08
C ALA A 166 27.65 35.67 -2.42
N GLY A 167 26.56 36.30 -2.01
CA GLY A 167 26.34 37.74 -2.17
C GLY A 167 27.36 38.59 -1.41
N PHE A 168 27.74 38.16 -0.21
CA PHE A 168 28.83 38.81 0.52
C PHE A 168 30.18 38.62 -0.20
N VAL A 169 30.48 37.40 -0.65
CA VAL A 169 31.76 37.08 -1.30
C VAL A 169 31.93 37.86 -2.60
N VAL A 170 30.91 37.90 -3.46
CA VAL A 170 30.97 38.65 -4.72
C VAL A 170 31.10 40.15 -4.46
N TRP A 171 30.39 40.68 -3.46
CA TRP A 171 30.52 42.08 -3.06
C TRP A 171 31.96 42.37 -2.59
N ALA A 172 32.53 41.52 -1.74
CA ALA A 172 33.91 41.70 -1.24
C ALA A 172 34.96 41.68 -2.37
N MET A 173 34.73 40.87 -3.41
CA MET A 173 35.58 40.80 -4.60
C MET A 173 35.42 42.03 -5.51
N GLU A 174 34.19 42.54 -5.66
CA GLU A 174 33.86 43.57 -6.65
C GLU A 174 33.90 45.01 -6.09
N VAL A 175 33.77 45.20 -4.77
CA VAL A 175 33.61 46.54 -4.14
C VAL A 175 34.74 47.51 -4.45
N ARG A 176 35.96 47.00 -4.70
CA ARG A 176 37.14 47.83 -5.03
C ARG A 176 37.20 48.23 -6.50
N SER A 177 36.84 47.33 -7.40
CA SER A 177 37.06 47.49 -8.85
C SER A 177 35.80 47.86 -9.63
N ASN A 178 34.62 47.55 -9.10
CA ASN A 178 33.34 47.69 -9.79
C ASN A 178 32.32 48.39 -8.87
N SER A 179 32.71 49.54 -8.32
CA SER A 179 31.87 50.27 -7.37
C SER A 179 30.62 50.91 -7.99
N GLU A 180 30.55 50.97 -9.33
CA GLU A 180 29.36 51.44 -10.07
C GLU A 180 28.22 50.43 -9.97
N GLN A 181 28.51 49.14 -10.11
CA GLN A 181 27.48 48.10 -10.00
C GLN A 181 27.30 47.61 -8.56
N PHE A 182 28.39 47.44 -7.81
CA PHE A 182 28.40 46.98 -6.42
C PHE A 182 28.77 48.11 -5.47
N SER A 183 27.77 48.73 -4.84
CA SER A 183 27.99 49.94 -4.03
C SER A 183 28.97 49.72 -2.88
N ARG A 184 29.76 50.76 -2.57
CA ARG A 184 30.72 50.74 -1.46
C ARG A 184 30.09 50.68 -0.07
N PRO A 185 28.95 51.35 0.23
CA PRO A 185 28.33 51.21 1.54
C PRO A 185 27.96 49.77 1.83
N PHE A 186 28.52 49.21 2.91
CA PHE A 186 28.36 47.80 3.27
C PHE A 186 26.92 47.28 3.19
N PRO A 187 25.92 47.89 3.86
CA PRO A 187 24.56 47.32 3.85
C PRO A 187 23.93 47.35 2.45
N HIS A 188 24.16 48.40 1.68
CA HIS A 188 23.61 48.52 0.32
C HIS A 188 24.34 47.61 -0.67
N GLY A 189 25.67 47.54 -0.58
CA GLY A 189 26.51 46.75 -1.47
C GLY A 189 26.31 45.24 -1.30
N VAL A 190 26.19 44.77 -0.05
CA VAL A 190 25.90 43.36 0.22
C VAL A 190 24.51 42.99 -0.24
N LEU A 191 23.49 43.83 -0.03
CA LEU A 191 22.15 43.56 -0.56
C LEU A 191 22.12 43.42 -2.08
N ILE A 192 22.92 44.22 -2.81
CA ILE A 192 23.12 44.08 -4.26
C ILE A 192 23.79 42.75 -4.60
N GLY A 193 24.82 42.35 -3.84
CA GLY A 193 25.48 41.06 -4.01
C GLY A 193 24.53 39.88 -3.77
N ILE A 194 23.72 39.95 -2.73
CA ILE A 194 22.69 38.94 -2.39
C ILE A 194 21.66 38.86 -3.51
N TRP A 195 21.16 40.00 -3.99
CA TRP A 195 20.26 40.07 -5.14
C TRP A 195 20.85 39.36 -6.36
N TRP A 196 22.10 39.67 -6.71
CA TRP A 196 22.79 39.01 -7.82
C TRP A 196 22.91 37.49 -7.61
N ALA A 197 23.26 37.04 -6.40
CA ALA A 197 23.39 35.63 -6.07
C ALA A 197 22.04 34.88 -6.21
N PHE A 198 20.93 35.49 -5.77
CA PHE A 198 19.59 34.92 -5.94
C PHE A 198 19.16 34.84 -7.40
N VAL A 199 19.31 35.93 -8.16
CA VAL A 199 18.89 36.01 -9.57
C VAL A 199 19.66 35.03 -10.45
N THR A 200 20.93 34.78 -10.13
CA THR A 200 21.77 33.80 -10.82
C THR A 200 21.43 32.36 -10.42
N MET A 201 21.26 32.08 -9.12
CA MET A 201 20.89 30.74 -8.63
C MET A 201 19.51 30.29 -9.13
N THR A 202 18.54 31.22 -9.18
CA THR A 202 17.18 30.95 -9.68
C THR A 202 17.08 30.95 -11.20
N THR A 203 18.18 31.16 -11.91
CA THR A 203 18.26 31.23 -13.38
C THR A 203 17.39 32.31 -14.04
N VAL A 204 16.86 33.27 -13.24
CA VAL A 204 16.05 34.39 -13.76
C VAL A 204 16.91 35.32 -14.62
N GLY A 205 18.13 35.61 -14.16
CA GLY A 205 19.17 36.23 -15.00
C GLY A 205 18.84 37.62 -15.55
N TYR A 206 18.33 38.55 -14.71
CA TYR A 206 18.00 39.92 -15.16
C TYR A 206 19.16 40.68 -15.83
N GLY A 207 20.42 40.34 -15.50
CA GLY A 207 21.60 40.93 -16.13
C GLY A 207 21.87 42.39 -15.72
N ASP A 208 21.19 42.90 -14.70
CA ASP A 208 21.30 44.26 -14.17
C ASP A 208 22.60 44.49 -13.39
N LYS A 209 23.15 43.43 -12.81
CA LYS A 209 24.41 43.41 -12.06
C LYS A 209 25.28 42.26 -12.53
N ALA A 210 26.57 42.50 -12.73
CA ALA A 210 27.51 41.47 -13.14
C ALA A 210 28.93 41.75 -12.60
N PRO A 211 29.65 40.71 -12.12
CA PRO A 211 31.05 40.87 -11.74
C PRO A 211 31.90 41.21 -12.97
N SER A 212 32.71 42.25 -12.87
CA SER A 212 33.61 42.68 -13.94
C SER A 212 35.04 42.19 -13.72
N THR A 213 35.42 41.88 -12.47
CA THR A 213 36.77 41.39 -12.16
C THR A 213 36.96 39.94 -12.60
N VAL A 214 38.20 39.58 -12.96
CA VAL A 214 38.55 38.19 -13.32
C VAL A 214 38.22 37.23 -12.18
N ILE A 215 38.52 37.61 -10.94
CA ILE A 215 38.28 36.79 -9.75
C ILE A 215 36.77 36.66 -9.49
N GLY A 216 36.01 37.75 -9.59
CA GLY A 216 34.55 37.75 -9.43
C GLY A 216 33.84 36.92 -10.51
N ARG A 217 34.35 36.93 -11.75
CA ARG A 217 33.84 36.07 -12.84
C ARG A 217 34.13 34.59 -12.59
N MET A 218 35.34 34.24 -12.16
CA MET A 218 35.68 32.86 -11.80
C MET A 218 34.81 32.35 -10.64
N PHE A 219 34.59 33.17 -9.62
CA PHE A 219 33.64 32.87 -8.55
C PHE A 219 32.22 32.69 -9.09
N GLY A 220 31.78 33.57 -9.99
CA GLY A 220 30.45 33.49 -10.59
C GLY A 220 30.20 32.20 -11.37
N ILE A 221 31.20 31.69 -12.10
CA ILE A 221 31.09 30.39 -12.79
C ILE A 221 30.85 29.26 -11.78
N VAL A 222 31.62 29.23 -10.70
CA VAL A 222 31.47 28.22 -9.63
C VAL A 222 30.11 28.37 -8.94
N TRP A 223 29.69 29.60 -8.66
CA TRP A 223 28.39 29.89 -8.04
C TRP A 223 27.22 29.43 -8.92
N MET A 224 27.27 29.66 -10.23
CA MET A 224 26.22 29.22 -11.15
C MET A 224 26.05 27.69 -11.12
N ILE A 225 27.16 26.93 -11.13
CA ILE A 225 27.10 25.45 -11.04
C ILE A 225 26.50 25.01 -9.70
N ILE A 226 27.01 25.55 -8.60
CA ILE A 226 26.53 25.21 -7.24
C ILE A 226 25.05 25.60 -7.06
N GLY A 227 24.68 26.80 -7.50
CA GLY A 227 23.33 27.34 -7.39
C GLY A 227 22.32 26.49 -8.15
N THR A 228 22.65 26.08 -9.39
CA THR A 228 21.77 25.20 -10.18
C THR A 228 21.58 23.85 -9.51
N VAL A 229 22.66 23.19 -9.03
CA VAL A 229 22.56 21.89 -8.34
C VAL A 229 21.65 21.98 -7.11
N ILE A 230 21.82 23.02 -6.30
CA ILE A 230 21.04 23.20 -5.07
C ILE A 230 19.56 23.48 -5.37
N MET A 231 19.26 24.29 -6.39
CA MET A 231 17.88 24.50 -6.83
C MET A 231 17.24 23.22 -7.37
N SER A 232 17.99 22.39 -8.09
CA SER A 232 17.50 21.08 -8.55
C SER A 232 17.19 20.15 -7.38
N LEU A 233 18.03 20.14 -6.33
CA LEU A 233 17.78 19.35 -5.12
C LEU A 233 16.53 19.81 -4.38
N PHE A 234 16.34 21.13 -4.22
CA PHE A 234 15.12 21.68 -3.63
C PHE A 234 13.87 21.27 -4.41
N SER A 235 13.89 21.40 -5.75
CA SER A 235 12.77 20.99 -6.59
C SER A 235 12.51 19.47 -6.50
N GLY A 236 13.57 18.66 -6.52
CA GLY A 236 13.45 17.20 -6.45
C GLY A 236 12.85 16.73 -5.12
N GLN A 237 13.27 17.34 -4.00
CA GLN A 237 12.69 17.04 -2.70
C GLN A 237 11.22 17.44 -2.63
N MET A 238 10.85 18.60 -3.17
CA MET A 238 9.45 19.03 -3.21
C MET A 238 8.57 18.05 -4.00
N THR A 239 9.07 17.56 -5.12
CA THR A 239 8.38 16.51 -5.90
C THR A 239 8.28 15.20 -5.12
N ALA A 240 9.33 14.79 -4.42
CA ALA A 240 9.33 13.56 -3.60
C ALA A 240 8.32 13.65 -2.44
N ASP A 241 8.26 14.79 -1.74
CA ASP A 241 7.31 15.01 -0.65
C ASP A 241 5.87 15.00 -1.17
N LEU A 242 5.61 15.66 -2.30
CA LEU A 242 4.31 15.63 -2.96
C LEU A 242 3.91 14.22 -3.40
N ALA A 243 4.83 13.48 -4.04
CA ALA A 243 4.61 12.10 -4.46
C ALA A 243 4.32 11.20 -3.26
N SER A 244 5.01 11.39 -2.13
CA SER A 244 4.81 10.59 -0.91
C SER A 244 3.44 10.80 -0.26
N ASN A 245 2.80 11.96 -0.48
CA ASN A 245 1.43 12.21 -0.03
C ASN A 245 0.36 11.60 -0.94
N VAL A 246 0.72 11.33 -2.20
CA VAL A 246 -0.17 10.73 -3.19
C VAL A 246 -0.02 9.20 -3.21
N LEU A 247 1.19 8.68 -3.03
CA LEU A 247 1.44 7.24 -2.91
C LEU A 247 1.04 6.75 -1.52
N SER A 248 0.15 5.75 -1.48
CA SER A 248 -0.09 4.98 -0.27
C SER A 248 1.22 4.32 0.14
N ARG A 249 1.81 4.73 1.26
CA ARG A 249 3.04 4.08 1.79
C ARG A 249 2.83 2.56 1.81
N ASP A 250 3.75 1.81 1.24
CA ASP A 250 3.86 0.37 1.45
C ASP A 250 3.99 0.12 2.95
N VAL A 251 2.87 -0.22 3.59
CA VAL A 251 2.89 -0.46 5.03
C VAL A 251 3.39 -1.88 5.24
N SER A 252 4.62 -1.99 5.77
CA SER A 252 5.06 -3.25 6.35
C SER A 252 4.19 -3.61 7.55
N ILE A 253 3.49 -4.74 7.44
CA ILE A 253 2.68 -5.32 8.52
C ILE A 253 3.52 -6.19 9.47
N ALA A 254 4.83 -6.32 9.23
CA ALA A 254 5.72 -7.10 10.07
C ALA A 254 5.71 -6.57 11.52
N GLY A 255 5.49 -7.47 12.48
CA GLY A 255 5.40 -7.17 13.90
C GLY A 255 4.14 -6.41 14.34
N ARG A 256 3.18 -6.15 13.43
CA ARG A 256 1.91 -5.48 13.76
C ARG A 256 0.79 -6.50 13.96
N ASP A 257 -0.18 -6.16 14.80
CA ASP A 257 -1.42 -6.92 14.94
C ASP A 257 -2.31 -6.72 13.69
N VAL A 258 -2.62 -7.82 13.02
CA VAL A 258 -3.43 -7.86 11.79
C VAL A 258 -4.64 -8.75 12.02
N GLY A 259 -5.83 -8.23 11.80
CA GLY A 259 -7.07 -8.99 11.83
C GLY A 259 -7.18 -9.87 10.59
N VAL A 260 -7.54 -11.13 10.79
CA VAL A 260 -7.81 -12.09 9.72
C VAL A 260 -9.11 -12.80 10.02
N GLN A 261 -9.78 -13.28 8.98
CA GLN A 261 -10.97 -14.12 9.15
C GLN A 261 -10.58 -15.46 9.79
N ILE A 262 -11.45 -16.00 10.64
CA ILE A 262 -11.23 -17.33 11.24
C ILE A 262 -11.04 -18.37 10.13
N GLY A 263 -10.03 -19.23 10.28
CA GLY A 263 -9.70 -20.26 9.29
C GLY A 263 -8.52 -19.89 8.39
N MET A 264 -8.10 -18.61 8.38
CA MET A 264 -7.08 -18.11 7.46
C MET A 264 -5.71 -17.87 8.10
N ALA A 265 -5.59 -17.79 9.44
CA ALA A 265 -4.35 -17.33 10.06
C ALA A 265 -3.17 -18.28 9.84
N THR A 266 -3.38 -19.59 9.95
CA THR A 266 -2.32 -20.59 9.69
C THR A 266 -1.84 -20.52 8.24
N PHE A 267 -2.77 -20.36 7.29
CA PHE A 267 -2.45 -20.20 5.88
C PHE A 267 -1.57 -18.96 5.65
N TYR A 268 -1.98 -17.79 6.16
CA TYR A 268 -1.19 -16.57 5.99
C TYR A 268 0.18 -16.63 6.67
N THR A 269 0.25 -17.22 7.86
CA THR A 269 1.52 -17.39 8.59
C THR A 269 2.50 -18.26 7.82
N LYS A 270 2.00 -19.33 7.18
CA LYS A 270 2.84 -20.31 6.48
C LYS A 270 3.22 -19.90 5.06
N GLU A 271 2.26 -19.36 4.31
CA GLU A 271 2.41 -19.16 2.86
C GLU A 271 2.77 -17.72 2.48
N THR A 272 2.29 -16.70 3.23
CA THR A 272 2.52 -15.29 2.85
C THR A 272 3.76 -14.64 3.48
N ASN A 273 4.28 -15.21 4.57
CA ASN A 273 5.51 -14.73 5.27
C ASN A 273 5.57 -13.21 5.53
N LEU A 274 4.43 -12.53 5.71
CA LEU A 274 4.39 -11.06 5.89
C LEU A 274 4.86 -10.60 7.28
N GLY A 275 5.17 -11.54 8.18
CA GLY A 275 5.69 -11.27 9.52
C GLY A 275 4.70 -10.60 10.49
N GLY A 276 3.42 -10.51 10.13
CA GLY A 276 2.37 -9.94 10.98
C GLY A 276 1.93 -10.88 12.09
N ASN A 277 1.43 -10.31 13.20
CA ASN A 277 0.77 -11.07 14.25
C ASN A 277 -0.72 -11.21 13.92
N TYR A 278 -1.11 -12.34 13.33
CA TYR A 278 -2.47 -12.56 12.86
C TYR A 278 -3.41 -12.90 14.01
N LYS A 279 -4.48 -12.10 14.14
CA LYS A 279 -5.56 -12.32 15.10
C LYS A 279 -6.82 -12.73 14.35
N GLU A 280 -7.26 -13.97 14.57
CA GLU A 280 -8.51 -14.47 14.00
C GLU A 280 -9.69 -13.81 14.68
N LEU A 281 -10.59 -13.24 13.87
CA LEU A 281 -11.77 -12.52 14.31
C LEU A 281 -13.00 -13.07 13.59
N GLU A 282 -14.13 -13.14 14.29
CA GLU A 282 -15.40 -13.42 13.63
C GLU A 282 -15.75 -12.27 12.68
N THR A 283 -16.45 -12.56 11.58
CA THR A 283 -16.91 -11.53 10.64
C THR A 283 -17.69 -10.39 11.33
N LYS A 284 -18.56 -10.72 12.29
CA LYS A 284 -19.34 -9.72 13.06
C LYS A 284 -18.45 -8.88 13.99
N GLU A 285 -17.31 -9.41 14.42
CA GLU A 285 -16.33 -8.68 15.21
C GLU A 285 -15.47 -7.78 14.34
N ILE A 286 -15.13 -8.23 13.14
CA ILE A 286 -14.41 -7.45 12.13
C ILE A 286 -15.18 -6.15 11.84
N GLU A 287 -16.48 -6.23 11.57
CA GLU A 287 -17.35 -5.05 11.38
C GLU A 287 -17.42 -4.14 12.61
N LYS A 288 -17.48 -4.73 13.81
CA LYS A 288 -17.50 -3.97 15.08
C LYS A 288 -16.17 -3.29 15.38
N GLU A 289 -15.04 -3.91 15.04
CA GLU A 289 -13.73 -3.29 15.20
C GLU A 289 -13.58 -2.07 14.27
N PHE A 290 -14.22 -2.07 13.10
CA PHE A 290 -14.21 -0.92 12.18
C PHE A 290 -14.96 0.31 12.69
N THR A 291 -15.89 0.12 13.62
CA THR A 291 -16.71 1.22 14.17
C THR A 291 -16.16 1.77 15.47
N LYS A 292 -15.21 1.08 16.12
CA LYS A 292 -14.62 1.51 17.39
C LYS A 292 -13.45 2.47 17.19
N PRO A 293 -13.49 3.72 17.69
CA PRO A 293 -12.37 4.66 17.55
C PRO A 293 -11.05 4.22 18.23
N SER A 294 -11.09 3.21 19.11
CA SER A 294 -9.95 2.68 19.88
C SER A 294 -9.61 1.21 19.55
N GLY A 295 -9.94 0.74 18.34
CA GLY A 295 -9.62 -0.62 17.91
C GLY A 295 -8.13 -0.94 18.08
N LYS A 296 -7.80 -2.05 18.76
CA LYS A 296 -6.40 -2.52 18.92
C LYS A 296 -5.80 -3.00 17.60
N ILE A 297 -6.65 -3.38 16.65
CA ILE A 297 -6.25 -3.96 15.36
C ILE A 297 -6.46 -2.91 14.27
N LYS A 298 -5.37 -2.47 13.63
CA LYS A 298 -5.40 -1.39 12.60
C LYS A 298 -5.47 -1.88 11.16
N TYR A 299 -5.12 -3.14 10.95
CA TYR A 299 -5.01 -3.74 9.63
C TYR A 299 -5.89 -4.98 9.59
N PHE A 300 -6.58 -5.18 8.48
CA PHE A 300 -7.30 -6.40 8.16
C PHE A 300 -6.75 -6.96 6.86
N LEU A 301 -6.50 -8.26 6.84
CA LEU A 301 -6.07 -8.96 5.65
C LEU A 301 -7.29 -9.71 5.09
N GLY A 302 -7.89 -9.12 4.07
CA GLY A 302 -9.02 -9.70 3.35
C GLY A 302 -8.56 -10.81 2.41
N HIS A 303 -9.40 -11.83 2.23
CA HIS A 303 -9.07 -12.99 1.42
C HIS A 303 -9.10 -12.73 -0.09
N ASP A 304 -9.85 -11.72 -0.55
CA ASP A 304 -10.02 -11.36 -1.96
C ASP A 304 -9.87 -9.84 -2.13
N TYR A 305 -8.89 -9.42 -2.92
CA TYR A 305 -8.61 -8.01 -3.17
C TYR A 305 -9.73 -7.29 -3.94
N LYS A 306 -10.48 -7.97 -4.81
CA LYS A 306 -11.60 -7.36 -5.56
C LYS A 306 -12.74 -6.99 -4.62
N LYS A 307 -13.06 -7.90 -3.68
CA LYS A 307 -14.03 -7.66 -2.62
C LYS A 307 -13.54 -6.59 -1.64
N ALA A 308 -12.26 -6.63 -1.26
CA ALA A 308 -11.66 -5.63 -0.38
C ALA A 308 -11.70 -4.22 -0.99
N GLN A 309 -11.47 -4.09 -2.30
CA GLN A 309 -11.56 -2.81 -3.01
C GLN A 309 -13.00 -2.30 -3.07
N THR A 310 -13.96 -3.17 -3.38
CA THR A 310 -15.40 -2.83 -3.35
C THR A 310 -15.84 -2.34 -1.98
N TYR A 311 -15.38 -3.03 -0.93
CA TYR A 311 -15.64 -2.66 0.46
C TYR A 311 -15.01 -1.31 0.80
N THR A 312 -13.74 -1.10 0.42
CA THR A 312 -13.04 0.17 0.65
C THR A 312 -13.73 1.33 -0.07
N ASN A 313 -14.21 1.11 -1.29
CA ASN A 313 -14.96 2.09 -2.08
C ASN A 313 -16.33 2.42 -1.47
N ARG A 314 -16.95 1.48 -0.74
CA ARG A 314 -18.20 1.74 0.00
C ARG A 314 -17.94 2.51 1.29
N TYR A 315 -16.78 2.32 1.92
CA TYR A 315 -16.39 2.92 3.19
C TYR A 315 -15.10 3.75 3.08
N VAL A 316 -15.05 4.65 2.08
CA VAL A 316 -13.86 5.47 1.77
C VAL A 316 -13.44 6.31 2.97
N ASP A 317 -14.40 6.76 3.79
CA ASP A 317 -14.12 7.59 4.97
C ASP A 317 -13.55 6.80 6.15
N LYS A 318 -13.73 5.47 6.17
CA LYS A 318 -13.36 4.60 7.30
C LYS A 318 -12.28 3.57 6.99
N SER A 319 -11.94 3.37 5.72
CA SER A 319 -10.96 2.37 5.30
C SER A 319 -10.11 2.86 4.14
N GLN A 320 -8.92 2.27 3.99
CA GLN A 320 -8.04 2.48 2.85
C GLN A 320 -7.40 1.15 2.46
N LEU A 321 -7.50 0.80 1.18
CA LEU A 321 -6.77 -0.30 0.59
C LEU A 321 -5.28 0.09 0.57
N VAL A 322 -4.45 -0.69 1.25
CA VAL A 322 -3.02 -0.41 1.36
C VAL A 322 -2.27 -1.09 0.23
N ARG A 323 -2.52 -2.40 0.06
CA ARG A 323 -1.73 -3.24 -0.83
C ARG A 323 -2.50 -4.50 -1.21
N ASN A 324 -2.37 -4.90 -2.47
CA ASN A 324 -2.78 -6.20 -2.98
C ASN A 324 -1.59 -7.16 -2.95
N ILE A 325 -1.84 -8.42 -2.62
CA ILE A 325 -0.83 -9.48 -2.63
C ILE A 325 -1.19 -10.44 -3.75
N GLU A 326 -0.29 -10.56 -4.73
CA GLU A 326 -0.44 -11.45 -5.89
C GLU A 326 -0.14 -12.90 -5.48
N HIS A 327 -1.02 -13.48 -4.65
CA HIS A 327 -0.92 -14.86 -4.24
C HIS A 327 -2.29 -15.52 -4.36
N GLN A 328 -2.51 -16.21 -5.48
CA GLN A 328 -3.75 -16.94 -5.73
C GLN A 328 -3.79 -18.23 -4.91
N PHE A 329 -4.92 -18.47 -4.26
CA PHE A 329 -5.15 -19.65 -3.44
C PHE A 329 -6.60 -20.11 -3.54
N SER A 330 -6.85 -21.33 -3.08
CA SER A 330 -8.14 -21.98 -3.22
C SER A 330 -8.85 -22.04 -1.88
N ILE A 331 -10.13 -21.64 -1.85
CA ILE A 331 -11.01 -21.78 -0.69
C ILE A 331 -12.01 -22.87 -1.02
N GLY A 332 -12.13 -23.84 -0.12
CA GLY A 332 -12.85 -25.07 -0.41
C GLY A 332 -13.28 -25.81 0.83
N ALA A 333 -13.75 -27.03 0.62
CA ALA A 333 -14.16 -27.94 1.69
C ALA A 333 -13.23 -29.14 1.77
N VAL A 334 -12.95 -29.61 2.99
CA VAL A 334 -12.26 -30.89 3.21
C VAL A 334 -13.28 -31.96 3.57
N VAL A 335 -13.17 -33.12 2.91
CA VAL A 335 -13.97 -34.30 3.26
C VAL A 335 -13.21 -35.13 4.29
N SER A 336 -13.75 -35.20 5.50
CA SER A 336 -13.33 -36.17 6.51
C SER A 336 -14.24 -37.42 6.49
N GLY A 337 -13.85 -38.46 7.20
CA GLY A 337 -14.53 -39.77 7.14
C GLY A 337 -14.22 -40.58 5.87
N ASN A 338 -15.13 -41.49 5.51
CA ASN A 338 -14.98 -42.37 4.36
C ASN A 338 -15.51 -41.70 3.07
N PHE A 339 -14.61 -41.05 2.32
CA PHE A 339 -14.94 -40.41 1.04
C PHE A 339 -15.47 -41.42 -0.01
N GLY A 340 -14.95 -42.65 -0.03
CA GLY A 340 -15.30 -43.63 -1.06
C GLY A 340 -16.78 -44.02 -1.08
N ILE A 341 -17.47 -43.92 0.06
CA ILE A 341 -18.90 -44.26 0.16
C ILE A 341 -19.80 -43.21 -0.52
N ALA A 342 -19.33 -41.96 -0.60
CA ALA A 342 -20.12 -40.82 -1.09
C ALA A 342 -19.43 -40.08 -2.24
N GLN A 343 -18.44 -40.70 -2.87
CA GLN A 343 -17.58 -40.04 -3.84
C GLN A 343 -18.39 -39.40 -4.96
N ASP A 344 -19.32 -40.15 -5.57
CA ASP A 344 -20.11 -39.66 -6.70
C ASP A 344 -21.03 -38.50 -6.31
N PHE A 345 -21.70 -38.60 -5.15
CA PHE A 345 -22.56 -37.54 -4.63
C PHE A 345 -21.77 -36.27 -4.31
N ILE A 346 -20.65 -36.41 -3.59
CA ILE A 346 -19.81 -35.28 -3.18
C ILE A 346 -19.17 -34.60 -4.40
N LEU A 347 -18.73 -35.38 -5.40
CA LEU A 347 -18.21 -34.83 -6.65
C LEU A 347 -19.29 -34.12 -7.47
N CYS A 348 -20.52 -34.64 -7.48
CA CYS A 348 -21.65 -33.94 -8.08
C CYS A 348 -21.93 -32.60 -7.37
N LEU A 349 -22.03 -32.60 -6.03
CA LEU A 349 -22.19 -31.37 -5.25
C LEU A 349 -21.08 -30.36 -5.53
N HIS A 350 -19.82 -30.81 -5.52
CA HIS A 350 -18.66 -29.97 -5.80
C HIS A 350 -18.77 -29.33 -7.19
N ARG A 351 -19.14 -30.08 -8.23
CA ARG A 351 -19.30 -29.54 -9.59
C ARG A 351 -20.37 -28.45 -9.64
N GLU A 352 -21.59 -28.75 -9.19
CA GLU A 352 -22.72 -27.80 -9.27
C GLU A 352 -22.46 -26.53 -8.43
N ILE A 353 -21.85 -26.66 -7.25
CA ILE A 353 -21.50 -25.51 -6.40
C ILE A 353 -20.43 -24.64 -7.08
N THR A 354 -19.40 -25.26 -7.65
CA THR A 354 -18.32 -24.52 -8.32
C THR A 354 -18.86 -23.75 -9.53
N ASP A 355 -19.76 -24.36 -10.31
CA ASP A 355 -20.41 -23.71 -11.46
C ASP A 355 -21.25 -22.50 -11.01
N MET A 356 -22.02 -22.63 -9.91
CA MET A 356 -22.80 -21.52 -9.37
C MET A 356 -21.93 -20.36 -8.88
N ILE A 357 -20.83 -20.66 -8.17
CA ILE A 357 -19.88 -19.65 -7.68
C ILE A 357 -19.21 -18.92 -8.86
N ALA A 358 -18.77 -19.66 -9.87
CA ALA A 358 -18.12 -19.09 -11.05
C ALA A 358 -19.03 -18.09 -11.80
N ILE A 359 -20.34 -18.39 -11.89
CA ILE A 359 -21.33 -17.49 -12.49
C ILE A 359 -21.50 -16.21 -11.67
N GLU A 360 -21.45 -16.29 -10.34
CA GLU A 360 -21.58 -15.13 -9.47
C GLU A 360 -20.34 -14.22 -9.53
N GLU A 361 -19.15 -14.81 -9.53
CA GLU A 361 -17.89 -14.07 -9.65
C GLU A 361 -17.74 -13.33 -10.97
N ALA A 362 -18.25 -13.89 -12.07
CA ALA A 362 -18.23 -13.24 -13.38
C ALA A 362 -18.98 -11.88 -13.40
N LYS A 363 -19.84 -11.61 -12.41
CA LYS A 363 -20.54 -10.32 -12.27
C LYS A 363 -19.69 -9.24 -11.58
N VAL A 364 -18.61 -9.62 -10.88
CA VAL A 364 -17.81 -8.73 -10.01
C VAL A 364 -16.58 -8.16 -10.72
N THR A 365 -16.27 -8.59 -11.95
CA THR A 365 -15.00 -8.30 -12.67
C THR A 365 -14.82 -6.87 -13.21
N GLY A 366 -15.58 -5.88 -12.75
CA GLY A 366 -15.51 -4.49 -13.24
C GLY A 366 -14.46 -3.58 -12.58
N VAL A 367 -13.45 -4.11 -11.89
CA VAL A 367 -12.58 -3.30 -11.01
C VAL A 367 -11.12 -3.42 -11.44
N GLU A 368 -10.52 -2.28 -11.84
CA GLU A 368 -9.12 -2.16 -12.26
C GLU A 368 -8.16 -2.17 -11.06
N ASP A 369 -7.01 -2.82 -11.27
CA ASP A 369 -5.91 -2.95 -10.32
C ASP A 369 -5.16 -1.61 -10.13
N PRO A 370 -4.91 -1.16 -8.89
CA PRO A 370 -3.93 -0.12 -8.64
C PRO A 370 -2.53 -0.73 -8.77
N THR A 371 -1.82 -0.34 -9.83
CA THR A 371 -0.45 -0.77 -10.13
C THR A 371 0.51 -0.41 -8.99
N ASN A 372 1.34 -1.38 -8.59
CA ASN A 372 2.53 -1.16 -7.77
C ASN A 372 3.45 -0.20 -8.51
N SER A 373 3.74 0.95 -7.90
CA SER A 373 4.80 1.85 -8.36
C SER A 373 5.92 1.80 -7.34
N ASP A 374 6.97 1.06 -7.68
CA ASP A 374 8.25 1.07 -7.00
C ASP A 374 8.86 2.47 -7.14
N GLY A 375 8.58 3.32 -6.16
CA GLY A 375 9.25 4.61 -5.99
C GLY A 375 10.61 4.40 -5.34
N THR A 376 11.64 4.15 -6.13
CA THR A 376 13.03 4.24 -5.68
C THR A 376 13.30 5.65 -5.16
N GLY A 377 13.31 5.82 -3.84
CA GLY A 377 13.71 7.05 -3.18
C GLY A 377 15.19 7.32 -3.46
N LEU A 378 15.48 8.47 -4.05
CA LEU A 378 16.83 8.96 -4.26
C LEU A 378 17.44 9.36 -2.90
N GLN A 379 17.89 8.39 -2.11
CA GLN A 379 18.74 8.65 -0.95
C GLN A 379 20.19 8.75 -1.43
N ALA A 380 20.74 9.97 -1.41
CA ALA A 380 22.12 10.24 -0.97
C ALA A 380 22.56 11.66 -1.36
N LEU A 381 22.27 12.66 -0.52
CA LEU A 381 23.22 13.74 -0.22
C LEU A 381 22.97 14.14 1.24
N GLY A 382 23.94 13.85 2.12
CA GLY A 382 23.83 13.98 3.57
C GLY A 382 23.78 15.43 4.09
N PHE A 383 22.77 16.20 3.68
CA PHE A 383 22.52 17.56 4.15
C PHE A 383 21.65 17.65 5.42
N GLU A 384 21.10 16.54 5.91
CA GLU A 384 20.26 16.51 7.12
C GLU A 384 21.04 16.55 8.46
N GLN A 385 22.36 16.76 8.43
CA GLN A 385 23.12 16.82 9.68
C GLN A 385 22.97 18.22 10.30
N PRO A 386 22.56 18.35 11.59
CA PRO A 386 22.46 19.65 12.28
C PRO A 386 23.79 20.42 12.29
N VAL A 387 24.90 19.70 12.09
CA VAL A 387 26.25 20.24 11.92
C VAL A 387 26.37 21.15 10.70
N PHE A 388 25.75 20.80 9.56
CA PHE A 388 25.85 21.57 8.33
C PHE A 388 25.17 22.95 8.45
N TYR A 389 23.99 22.98 9.07
CA TYR A 389 23.29 24.22 9.41
C TYR A 389 24.11 25.10 10.36
N GLY A 390 24.74 24.49 11.37
CA GLY A 390 25.65 25.18 12.28
C GLY A 390 26.84 25.83 11.57
N ILE A 391 27.44 25.15 10.59
CA ILE A 391 28.58 25.67 9.82
C ILE A 391 28.17 26.88 8.97
N ILE A 392 27.07 26.77 8.21
CA ILE A 392 26.64 27.87 7.32
C ILE A 392 26.17 29.09 8.13
N SER A 393 25.38 28.88 9.18
CA SER A 393 24.96 29.97 10.08
C SER A 393 26.15 30.64 10.77
N GLY A 394 27.15 29.85 11.19
CA GLY A 394 28.42 30.36 11.72
C GLY A 394 29.18 31.21 10.71
N LEU A 395 29.30 30.76 9.46
CA LEU A 395 29.91 31.52 8.38
C LEU A 395 29.17 32.85 8.12
N PHE A 396 27.84 32.84 8.12
CA PHE A 396 27.04 34.06 7.99
C PHE A 396 27.35 35.08 9.09
N VAL A 397 27.38 34.66 10.36
CA VAL A 397 27.72 35.53 11.49
C VAL A 397 29.13 36.12 11.33
N VAL A 398 30.10 35.29 10.94
CA VAL A 398 31.49 35.72 10.70
C VAL A 398 31.54 36.77 9.58
N PHE A 399 30.83 36.57 8.47
CA PHE A 399 30.75 37.55 7.38
C PHE A 399 30.08 38.85 7.80
N CYS A 400 29.00 38.80 8.59
CA CYS A 400 28.38 40.00 9.15
C CYS A 400 29.35 40.80 10.02
N ILE A 401 30.08 40.13 10.92
CA ILE A 401 31.09 40.78 11.78
C ILE A 401 32.18 41.42 10.93
N MET A 402 32.74 40.69 9.95
CA MET A 402 33.77 41.22 9.05
C MET A 402 33.28 42.43 8.25
N GLY A 403 32.03 42.39 7.79
CA GLY A 403 31.38 43.49 7.09
C GLY A 403 31.21 44.76 7.93
N ILE A 404 30.76 44.60 9.19
CA ILE A 404 30.63 45.70 10.15
C ILE A 404 32.01 46.30 10.46
N VAL A 405 33.02 45.46 10.70
CA VAL A 405 34.40 45.89 10.94
C VAL A 405 34.95 46.68 9.74
N TRP A 406 34.70 46.20 8.52
CA TRP A 406 35.10 46.89 7.30
C TRP A 406 34.42 48.25 7.15
N GLU A 407 33.11 48.35 7.42
CA GLU A 407 32.35 49.61 7.36
C GLU A 407 32.84 50.61 8.40
N CYS A 408 33.13 50.17 9.63
CA CYS A 408 33.72 50.99 10.67
C CYS A 408 35.10 51.53 10.26
N ARG A 409 35.95 50.68 9.69
CA ARG A 409 37.27 51.08 9.20
C ARG A 409 37.16 52.10 8.07
N ARG A 410 36.30 51.85 7.08
CA ARG A 410 36.03 52.76 5.96
C ARG A 410 35.56 54.13 6.43
N ARG A 411 34.60 54.17 7.37
CA ARG A 411 34.13 55.44 7.97
C ARG A 411 35.24 56.18 8.72
N SER A 412 36.14 55.44 9.39
CA SER A 412 37.31 56.05 10.05
C SER A 412 38.32 56.65 9.07
N GLU A 413 38.55 55.99 7.93
CA GLU A 413 39.43 56.49 6.86
C GLU A 413 38.83 57.72 6.16
N LEU A 414 37.51 57.75 5.92
CA LEU A 414 36.81 58.93 5.42
C LEU A 414 36.89 60.12 6.39
N ARG A 415 36.77 59.88 7.70
CA ARG A 415 36.94 60.92 8.73
C ARG A 415 38.37 61.46 8.79
N LYS A 416 39.39 60.62 8.60
CA LYS A 416 40.81 61.04 8.54
C LYS A 416 41.13 61.83 7.26
N GLY A 417 40.56 61.42 6.11
CA GLY A 417 40.74 62.13 4.84
C GLY A 417 40.06 63.50 4.79
N GLY A 418 38.89 63.66 5.43
CA GLY A 418 38.17 64.94 5.51
C GLY A 418 38.79 65.99 6.43
N SER A 419 39.76 65.61 7.27
CA SER A 419 40.46 66.54 8.18
C SER A 419 41.67 67.23 7.53
N ILE A 420 42.10 66.82 6.33
CA ILE A 420 43.30 67.34 5.67
C ILE A 420 42.97 68.47 4.67
N THR A 421 41.70 68.59 4.23
CA THR A 421 41.28 69.54 3.19
C THR A 421 40.72 70.88 3.70
N THR A 422 40.82 71.20 4.99
CA THR A 422 40.29 72.46 5.57
C THR A 422 41.38 73.39 6.14
N LYS A 423 42.64 73.25 5.72
CA LYS A 423 43.77 74.01 6.28
C LYS A 423 44.70 74.72 5.27
N GLY A 424 44.20 75.05 4.09
CA GLY A 424 44.91 75.89 3.13
C GLY A 424 43.93 76.51 2.15
N ASP A 425 43.48 77.72 2.46
CA ASP A 425 43.05 78.80 1.54
C ASP A 425 42.40 79.91 2.41
N ILE A 426 43.26 80.72 3.03
CA ILE A 426 42.99 82.11 3.44
C ILE A 426 44.23 82.91 3.04
#